data_AF-A0A1M6XJP3-F1
#
_entry.id   AF-A0A1M6XJP3-F1
#
_cell.length_a   1.000
_cell.length_b   1.000
_cell.length_c   1.000
_cell.angle_alpha   90.00
_cell.angle_beta   90.00
_cell.angle_gamma   90.00
#
_symmetry.space_group_name_H-M   'P 1'
#
loop_
_entity.id
_entity.type
_entity.pdbx_description
1 polymer ?
#
loop_
_entity_poly.entity_id
_entity_poly.type
_entity_poly.pdbx_seq_one_letter_code
_entity_poly.pdbx_strand_id
1 'polypeptide(L)'
;MIVKSLEKYFYNEIEDADEVLIAVGLISENKAKEIIKFVEDNDILVKLIVGIDMPTPNSALRLLKNANEFSDYISVKYYKEKSTFFSSESLSVYVKWLIYSLCGIG
;
A
#
# COMPACT_ATOMS: atom_id res chain seq x y z
N MET A 1 -3.57 -28.94 8.12
CA MET A 1 -2.99 -27.57 8.21
C MET A 1 -3.69 -26.72 7.18
N ILE A 2 -4.61 -25.85 7.59
CA ILE A 2 -5.30 -24.94 6.64
C ILE A 2 -4.30 -23.83 6.33
N VAL A 3 -3.81 -23.76 5.09
CA VAL A 3 -2.93 -22.68 4.64
C VAL A 3 -3.76 -21.40 4.64
N LYS A 4 -3.50 -20.48 5.57
CA LYS A 4 -4.10 -19.13 5.53
C LYS A 4 -3.53 -18.39 4.32
N SER A 5 -4.34 -17.59 3.62
CA SER A 5 -3.84 -16.71 2.56
C SER A 5 -2.85 -15.70 3.14
N LEU A 6 -1.90 -15.26 2.32
CA LEU A 6 -0.94 -14.21 2.69
C LEU A 6 -1.64 -12.94 3.17
N GLU A 7 -2.75 -12.61 2.52
CA GLU A 7 -3.63 -11.51 2.90
C GLU A 7 -4.21 -11.66 4.31
N LYS A 8 -4.67 -12.86 4.67
CA LYS A 8 -5.18 -13.11 6.02
C LYS A 8 -4.09 -12.92 7.07
N TYR A 9 -2.87 -13.39 6.80
CA TYR A 9 -1.74 -13.13 7.70
C TYR A 9 -1.47 -11.64 7.82
N PHE A 10 -1.43 -10.91 6.70
CA PHE A 10 -1.21 -9.47 6.73
C PHE A 10 -2.22 -8.74 7.62
N TYR A 11 -3.52 -8.99 7.44
CA TYR A 11 -4.54 -8.35 8.27
C TYR A 11 -4.46 -8.76 9.75
N ASN A 12 -4.18 -10.04 10.04
CA ASN A 12 -3.97 -10.50 11.41
C ASN A 12 -2.74 -9.84 12.08
N GLU A 13 -1.70 -9.46 11.33
CA GLU A 13 -0.54 -8.77 11.90
C GLU A 13 -0.80 -7.29 12.18
N ILE A 14 -1.82 -6.70 11.55
CA ILE A 14 -2.12 -5.27 11.69
C ILE A 14 -3.42 -4.97 12.44
N GLU A 15 -4.25 -5.97 12.72
CA GLU A 15 -5.59 -5.78 13.34
C GLU A 15 -5.55 -5.11 14.72
N ASP A 16 -4.48 -5.35 15.49
CA ASP A 16 -4.30 -4.78 16.83
C ASP A 16 -3.34 -3.57 16.85
N ALA A 17 -2.94 -3.06 15.69
CA ALA A 17 -1.97 -1.96 15.60
C ALA A 17 -2.66 -0.59 15.67
N ASP A 18 -2.14 0.33 16.49
CA ASP A 18 -2.63 1.73 16.49
C ASP A 18 -2.23 2.48 15.20
N GLU A 19 -1.04 2.17 14.66
CA GLU A 19 -0.50 2.78 13.45
C GLU A 19 0.25 1.77 12.57
N VAL A 20 0.06 1.83 11.25
CA VAL A 20 0.73 0.97 10.26
C VAL A 20 1.32 1.81 9.13
N LEU A 21 2.56 1.50 8.75
CA LEU A 21 3.20 2.06 7.55
C LEU A 21 3.21 1.02 6.43
N ILE A 22 2.64 1.38 5.28
CA ILE A 22 2.54 0.51 4.12
C ILE A 22 3.22 1.18 2.93
N ALA A 23 4.13 0.49 2.25
CA ALA A 23 4.74 0.96 1.01
C ALA A 23 4.45 -0.04 -0.11
N VAL A 24 3.82 0.43 -1.19
CA VAL A 24 3.41 -0.40 -2.33
C VAL A 24 3.81 0.23 -3.65
N GLY A 25 4.32 -0.59 -4.57
CA GLY A 25 4.63 -0.15 -5.93
C GLY A 25 3.37 0.10 -6.77
N LEU A 26 2.33 -0.72 -6.57
CA LEU A 26 1.04 -0.60 -7.24
C LEU A 26 -0.10 -0.99 -6.31
N ILE A 27 -1.29 -0.46 -6.55
CA ILE A 27 -2.50 -0.82 -5.80
C ILE A 27 -3.73 -0.77 -6.72
N SER A 28 -4.56 -1.80 -6.66
CA SER A 28 -5.84 -1.81 -7.38
C SER A 28 -6.90 -1.02 -6.62
N GLU A 29 -7.94 -0.55 -7.32
CA GLU A 29 -9.03 0.19 -6.67
C GLU A 29 -9.75 -0.66 -5.61
N ASN A 30 -10.01 -1.94 -5.90
CA ASN A 30 -10.65 -2.84 -4.94
C ASN A 30 -9.79 -3.02 -3.68
N LYS A 31 -8.47 -3.19 -3.84
CA LYS A 31 -7.59 -3.33 -2.68
C LYS A 31 -7.51 -2.04 -1.87
N ALA A 32 -7.49 -0.88 -2.52
CA ALA A 32 -7.57 0.40 -1.83
C ALA A 32 -8.87 0.53 -1.03
N LYS A 33 -10.03 0.15 -1.60
CA LYS A 33 -11.33 0.15 -0.88
C LYS A 33 -11.31 -0.78 0.34
N GLU A 34 -10.76 -1.97 0.20
CA GLU A 34 -10.66 -2.96 1.28
C GLU A 34 -9.76 -2.45 2.41
N ILE A 35 -8.59 -1.89 2.09
CA ILE A 35 -7.70 -1.30 3.10
C ILE A 35 -8.39 -0.13 3.80
N ILE A 36 -9.01 0.79 3.06
CA ILE A 36 -9.70 1.95 3.64
C ILE A 36 -10.76 1.48 4.63
N LYS A 37 -11.62 0.55 4.21
CA LYS A 37 -12.68 0.04 5.07
C LYS A 37 -12.12 -0.70 6.28
N PHE A 38 -11.11 -1.55 6.10
CA PHE A 38 -10.52 -2.31 7.19
C PHE A 38 -9.94 -1.40 8.26
N VAL A 39 -9.23 -0.34 7.88
CA VAL A 39 -8.56 0.54 8.84
C VAL A 39 -9.55 1.44 9.56
N GLU A 40 -10.62 1.86 8.89
CA GLU A 40 -11.73 2.60 9.51
C GLU A 40 -12.54 1.71 10.47
N ASP A 41 -12.83 0.46 10.10
CA ASP A 41 -13.58 -0.48 10.94
C ASP A 41 -12.81 -0.91 12.21
N ASN A 42 -11.48 -0.78 12.22
CA ASN A 42 -10.61 -1.20 13.34
C ASN A 42 -9.87 -0.03 14.02
N ASP A 43 -10.22 1.22 13.70
CA ASP A 43 -9.61 2.44 14.25
C ASP A 43 -8.06 2.52 14.10
N ILE A 44 -7.54 2.07 12.95
CA ILE A 44 -6.09 1.99 12.69
C ILE A 44 -5.63 3.18 11.85
N LEU A 45 -4.57 3.88 12.27
CA LEU A 45 -3.93 4.91 11.45
C LEU A 45 -2.99 4.28 10.41
N VAL A 46 -3.23 4.49 9.13
CA VAL A 46 -2.36 4.01 8.04
C VAL A 46 -1.66 5.14 7.29
N LYS A 47 -0.33 5.03 7.21
CA LYS A 47 0.52 5.87 6.35
C LYS A 47 0.95 5.05 5.13
N LEU A 48 0.38 5.39 3.97
CA LEU A 48 0.56 4.67 2.72
C LEU A 48 1.51 5.44 1.78
N ILE A 49 2.53 4.75 1.27
CA ILE A 49 3.39 5.24 0.19
C ILE A 49 3.05 4.46 -1.08
N VAL A 50 2.59 5.14 -2.13
CA VAL A 50 2.13 4.51 -3.38
C VAL A 50 2.97 4.94 -4.57
N GLY A 51 3.48 3.96 -5.31
CA GLY A 51 4.13 4.20 -6.61
C GLY A 51 3.12 4.66 -7.68
N ILE A 52 3.48 5.71 -8.42
CA ILE A 52 2.65 6.25 -9.52
C ILE A 52 3.21 6.00 -10.93
N ASP A 53 4.42 5.47 -11.05
CA ASP A 53 5.02 5.16 -12.37
C ASP A 53 4.76 3.71 -12.83
N MET A 54 4.33 2.86 -11.91
CA MET A 54 3.79 1.53 -12.18
C MET A 54 2.27 1.66 -12.45
N PRO A 55 1.59 0.67 -13.08
CA PRO A 55 0.21 0.80 -13.59
C PRO A 55 -0.88 0.84 -12.49
N THR A 56 -0.72 1.69 -11.49
CA THR A 56 -1.77 2.02 -10.51
C THR A 56 -2.91 2.72 -11.24
N PRO A 57 -4.14 2.17 -11.23
CA PRO A 57 -5.27 2.79 -11.93
C PRO A 57 -5.57 4.19 -11.39
N ASN A 58 -5.92 5.13 -12.28
CA ASN A 58 -6.34 6.47 -11.90
C ASN A 58 -7.51 6.48 -10.91
N SER A 59 -8.38 5.46 -10.96
CA SER A 59 -9.48 5.30 -10.01
C SER A 59 -8.99 4.98 -8.59
N ALA A 60 -7.98 4.11 -8.45
CA ALA A 60 -7.33 3.84 -7.17
C ALA A 60 -6.63 5.09 -6.63
N LEU A 61 -5.92 5.84 -7.48
CA LEU A 61 -5.26 7.09 -7.08
C LEU A 61 -6.27 8.14 -6.59
N ARG A 62 -7.38 8.32 -7.30
CA ARG A 62 -8.46 9.25 -6.90
C ARG A 62 -9.10 8.84 -5.58
N LEU A 63 -9.38 7.55 -5.40
CA LEU A 63 -9.95 7.03 -4.16
C LEU A 63 -9.03 7.29 -2.97
N LEU A 64 -7.74 6.99 -3.11
CA LEU A 64 -6.74 7.22 -2.06
C LEU A 64 -6.52 8.70 -1.79
N LYS A 65 -6.61 9.56 -2.81
CA LYS A 65 -6.54 11.01 -2.63
C LYS A 65 -7.70 11.52 -1.79
N ASN A 66 -8.92 11.07 -2.08
CA ASN A 66 -10.10 11.43 -1.29
C ASN A 66 -9.98 10.91 0.14
N ALA A 67 -9.55 9.66 0.34
CA ALA A 67 -9.33 9.12 1.68
C ALA A 67 -8.33 9.97 2.48
N ASN A 68 -7.22 10.37 1.87
CA ASN A 68 -6.23 11.25 2.51
C ASN A 68 -6.75 12.67 2.83
N GLU A 69 -7.75 13.16 2.11
CA GLU A 69 -8.33 14.49 2.34
C GLU A 69 -9.43 14.48 3.42
N PHE A 70 -10.13 13.35 3.59
CA PHE A 70 -11.37 13.28 4.39
C PHE A 70 -11.38 12.23 5.49
N SER A 71 -10.39 11.33 5.57
CA SER A 71 -10.30 10.30 6.61
C SER A 71 -9.17 10.63 7.58
N ASP A 72 -9.46 10.55 8.88
CA ASP A 72 -8.45 10.69 9.95
C ASP A 72 -7.53 9.46 10.05
N TYR A 73 -7.93 8.34 9.43
CA TYR A 73 -7.24 7.05 9.51
C TYR A 73 -6.22 6.85 8.40
N ILE A 74 -6.17 7.70 7.37
CA ILE A 74 -5.37 7.42 6.18
C ILE A 74 -4.57 8.65 5.75
N SER A 75 -3.25 8.48 5.67
CA SER A 75 -2.36 9.45 5.05
C SER A 75 -1.63 8.82 3.87
N VAL A 76 -1.71 9.44 2.69
CA VAL A 76 -1.13 8.90 1.45
C VAL A 76 -0.04 9.84 0.94
N LYS A 77 1.11 9.27 0.61
CA LYS A 77 2.20 9.91 -0.14
C LYS A 77 2.40 9.17 -1.45
N TYR A 78 2.56 9.94 -2.52
CA TYR A 78 2.80 9.39 -3.85
C TYR A 78 4.28 9.47 -4.18
N TYR A 79 4.86 8.34 -4.58
CA TYR A 79 6.25 8.25 -4.99
C TYR A 79 6.34 8.06 -6.50
N LYS A 80 7.17 8.90 -7.12
CA LYS A 80 7.55 8.82 -8.52
C LYS A 80 9.04 8.50 -8.60
N GLU A 81 9.38 7.31 -9.06
CA GLU A 81 10.75 6.93 -9.36
C GLU A 81 11.23 7.68 -10.62
N LYS A 82 12.23 8.55 -10.45
CA LYS A 82 13.01 9.06 -11.57
C LYS A 82 13.99 7.95 -11.95
N SER A 83 13.66 7.16 -12.97
CA SER A 83 14.50 6.04 -13.40
C SER A 83 15.95 6.46 -13.68
N THR A 84 16.89 6.04 -12.83
CA THR A 84 18.31 5.86 -13.19
C THR A 84 18.68 4.41 -12.94
N PHE A 85 18.22 3.53 -13.83
CA PHE A 85 18.83 2.23 -14.07
C PHE A 85 19.35 2.35 -15.51
N PHE A 86 20.61 2.69 -15.78
CA PHE A 86 21.83 1.96 -15.45
C PHE A 86 23.02 2.91 -15.19
N SER A 87 23.62 2.84 -14.01
CA SER A 87 25.09 2.93 -13.89
C SER A 87 25.51 2.24 -12.59
N SER A 88 26.26 1.16 -12.76
CA SER A 88 26.96 0.43 -11.72
C SER A 88 27.78 1.39 -10.85
N GLU A 89 27.38 1.59 -9.59
CA GLU A 89 28.26 1.53 -8.42
C GLU A 89 27.53 2.02 -7.16
N SER A 90 27.56 1.15 -6.15
CA SER A 90 27.64 1.48 -4.72
C SER A 90 26.39 1.96 -3.96
N LEU A 91 26.11 1.17 -2.91
CA LEU A 91 25.58 1.54 -1.60
C LEU A 91 24.07 1.80 -1.37
N SER A 92 23.50 0.83 -0.63
CA SER A 92 22.95 1.05 0.71
C SER A 92 21.66 1.84 0.86
N VAL A 93 20.53 1.23 0.49
CA VAL A 93 19.37 1.20 1.40
C VAL A 93 18.75 -0.18 1.33
N TYR A 94 18.82 -0.92 2.44
CA TYR A 94 18.08 -2.16 2.64
C TYR A 94 16.58 -1.81 2.82
N VAL A 95 15.93 -1.28 1.79
CA VAL A 95 14.47 -1.18 1.78
C VAL A 95 13.96 -2.57 1.49
N LYS A 96 13.52 -3.26 2.54
CA LYS A 96 12.79 -4.52 2.41
C LYS A 96 11.43 -4.19 1.80
N TRP A 97 11.40 -4.00 0.48
CA TRP A 97 10.19 -3.71 -0.27
C TRP A 97 9.27 -4.93 -0.17
N LEU A 98 8.20 -4.78 0.60
CA LEU A 98 7.09 -5.72 0.56
C LEU A 98 6.22 -5.33 -0.65
N ILE A 99 6.71 -5.63 -1.86
CA ILE A 99 5.92 -5.48 -3.09
C ILE A 99 4.86 -6.59 -3.06
N TYR A 100 3.73 -6.31 -2.42
CA TYR A 100 2.55 -7.12 -2.64
C TYR A 100 1.91 -6.71 -3.97
N SER A 101 2.26 -7.46 -5.01
CA SER A 101 1.45 -7.53 -6.23
C SER A 101 0.13 -8.23 -5.90
N LEU A 102 -0.80 -7.51 -5.27
CA LEU A 102 -2.21 -7.95 -5.17
C LEU A 102 -2.91 -7.64 -6.49
N CYS A 103 -2.40 -8.23 -7.57
CA CYS A 103 -3.09 -8.32 -8.85
C CYS A 103 -4.19 -9.37 -8.68
N GLY A 104 -5.36 -8.92 -8.20
CA GLY A 104 -6.59 -9.66 -8.38
C GLY A 104 -6.86 -9.77 -9.88
N ILE A 105 -6.79 -10.98 -10.41
CA ILE A 105 -7.21 -11.30 -11.78
C ILE A 105 -8.71 -11.02 -11.83
N GLY A 106 -9.09 -9.94 -12.53
CA GLY A 106 -10.45 -9.75 -13.02
C GLY A 106 -10.69 -10.57 -14.27
#